data_AF-A0A9E0IFB3-F1
#
_entry.id   AF-A0A9E0IFB3-F1
#
_cell.length_a   1.000
_cell.length_b   1.000
_cell.length_c   1.000
_cell.angle_alpha   90.00
_cell.angle_beta   90.00
_cell.angle_gamma   90.00
#
_symmetry.space_group_name_H-M   'P 1'
#
loop_
_entity.id
_entity.type
_entity.pdbx_description
1 polymer ?
#
loop_
_entity_poly.entity_id
_entity_poly.type
_entity_poly.pdbx_seq_one_letter_code
_entity_poly.pdbx_strand_id
1 'polypeptide(L)' 'MKAMQDLFSTDYGIMSIVGIIMMVVGMGWAYVALKSKMAESEKNARK' A
#
# COMPACT_ATOMS: atom_id res chain seq x y z
N MET A 1 -23.47 7.51 -16.75
CA MET A 1 -22.76 8.47 -15.87
C MET A 1 -23.32 8.50 -14.45
N LYS A 2 -24.65 8.48 -14.21
CA LYS A 2 -25.22 8.39 -12.85
C LYS A 2 -24.75 7.17 -12.04
N ALA A 3 -24.69 5.97 -12.63
CA ALA A 3 -24.26 4.77 -11.90
C ALA A 3 -22.80 4.82 -11.42
N MET A 4 -21.87 5.31 -12.25
CA MET A 4 -20.47 5.49 -11.86
C MET A 4 -20.32 6.55 -10.77
N GLN A 5 -21.04 7.65 -10.90
CA GLN A 5 -21.00 8.72 -9.92
C GLN A 5 -21.65 8.31 -8.59
N ASP A 6 -22.75 7.55 -8.60
CA ASP A 6 -23.36 6.97 -7.40
C ASP A 6 -22.42 5.95 -6.72
N LEU A 7 -21.69 5.14 -7.49
CA LEU A 7 -20.71 4.19 -6.94
C LEU A 7 -19.57 4.88 -6.18
N PHE A 8 -19.15 6.08 -6.61
CA PHE A 8 -18.06 6.84 -5.98
C PHE A 8 -18.53 7.95 -5.03
N SER A 9 -19.80 8.39 -5.09
CA SER A 9 -20.38 9.40 -4.19
C SER A 9 -21.15 8.81 -3.01
N THR A 10 -21.53 7.53 -3.06
CA THR A 10 -22.12 6.81 -1.91
C THR A 10 -21.02 6.29 -0.98
N ASP A 11 -21.36 5.83 0.23
CA ASP A 11 -20.44 5.29 1.27
C ASP A 11 -19.36 4.31 0.75
N TYR A 12 -19.60 3.67 -0.39
CA TYR A 12 -18.64 2.79 -1.10
C TYR A 12 -17.44 3.53 -1.71
N GLY A 13 -17.60 4.77 -2.17
CA GLY A 13 -16.53 5.56 -2.77
C GLY A 13 -15.46 5.92 -1.75
N ILE A 14 -15.88 6.41 -0.58
CA ILE A 14 -14.97 6.72 0.54
C ILE A 14 -14.28 5.43 1.01
N MET A 15 -15.03 4.33 1.16
CA MET A 15 -14.45 3.03 1.52
C MET A 15 -13.40 2.56 0.50
N SER A 16 -13.65 2.75 -0.80
CA SER A 16 -12.70 2.37 -1.86
C SER A 16 -11.41 3.19 -1.80
N ILE A 17 -11.49 4.50 -1.55
CA ILE A 17 -10.31 5.37 -1.38
C ILE A 17 -9.51 4.95 -0.16
N VAL A 18 -10.18 4.66 0.96
CA VAL A 18 -9.52 4.16 2.19
C VAL A 18 -8.82 2.83 1.91
N GLY A 19 -9.48 1.90 1.21
CA GLY A 19 -8.88 0.61 0.82
C GLY A 19 -7.63 0.77 -0.05
N ILE A 20 -7.69 1.68 -1.03
CA ILE A 20 -6.54 2.01 -1.89
C ILE A 20 -5.39 2.60 -1.07
N ILE A 21 -5.66 3.56 -0.19
CA ILE A 21 -4.64 4.16 0.69
C ILE A 21 -3.99 3.08 1.56
N MET A 22 -4.79 2.22 2.17
CA MET A 22 -4.28 1.13 3.00
C MET A 22 -3.39 0.17 2.22
N MET A 23 -3.77 -0.16 0.98
CA MET A 23 -2.98 -1.02 0.11
C MET A 23 -1.63 -0.38 -0.26
N VAL A 24 -1.62 0.89 -0.64
CA VAL A 24 -0.40 1.63 -0.99
C VAL A 24 0.54 1.76 0.21
N VAL A 25 -0.01 2.11 1.39
CA VAL A 25 0.77 2.20 2.63
C VAL A 25 1.34 0.84 3.03
N GLY A 26 0.53 -0.22 2.95
CA GLY A 26 0.97 -1.58 3.24
C GLY A 26 2.11 -2.05 2.32
N MET A 27 1.98 -1.80 1.01
CA MET A 27 3.04 -2.11 0.04
C MET A 27 4.32 -1.31 0.30
N GLY A 28 4.20 -0.01 0.61
CA GLY A 28 5.35 0.84 0.94
C GLY A 28 6.09 0.35 2.19
N TRP A 29 5.35 -0.02 3.24
CA TRP A 29 5.93 -0.54 4.47
C TRP A 29 6.63 -1.89 4.25
N ALA A 30 5.97 -2.81 3.51
CA ALA A 30 6.56 -4.10 3.15
C ALA A 30 7.86 -3.93 2.34
N TYR A 31 7.88 -3.00 1.38
CA TYR A 31 9.06 -2.69 0.59
C TYR A 31 10.22 -2.21 1.48
N VAL A 32 9.97 -1.25 2.38
CA VAL A 32 11.00 -0.73 3.30
C VAL A 32 11.51 -1.83 4.25
N ALA A 33 10.61 -2.65 4.81
CA ALA A 33 10.97 -3.73 5.72
C ALA A 33 11.85 -4.78 5.02
N LEU A 34 11.48 -5.20 3.80
CA LEU A 34 12.26 -6.15 3.02
C LEU A 34 13.61 -5.59 2.59
N LYS A 35 13.64 -4.33 2.11
CA LYS A 35 14.88 -3.65 1.75
C LYS A 35 15.85 -3.54 2.93
N SER A 36 15.34 -3.23 4.11
CA SER A 36 16.15 -3.14 5.33
C SER A 36 16.78 -4.50 5.69
N LYS A 37 16.00 -5.58 5.60
CA LYS A 37 16.49 -6.95 5.85
C LYS A 37 17.53 -7.40 4.82
N MET A 38 17.35 -7.06 3.54
CA MET A 38 18.33 -7.37 2.50
C MET A 38 19.65 -6.63 2.74
N ALA A 39 19.60 -5.33 3.06
CA ALA A 39 20.79 -4.54 3.37
C ALA A 39 21.55 -5.09 4.59
N GLU A 40 20.83 -5.53 5.62
CA GLU A 40 21.42 -6.18 6.79
C GLU A 40 22.09 -7.52 6.41
N SER A 41 21.44 -8.32 5.57
CA SER A 41 21.99 -9.58 5.08
C SER A 41 23.27 -9.37 4.26
N GLU A 42 23.31 -8.36 3.39
CA GLU A 42 24.52 -8.02 2.62
C GLU A 42 25.66 -7.57 3.54
N LYS A 43 25.35 -6.77 4.56
CA LYS A 43 26.35 -6.32 5.54
C LYS A 43 26.94 -7.49 6.32
N ASN A 44 26.13 -8.47 6.70
CA ASN A 44 26.59 -9.66 7.40
C ASN A 44 27.39 -10.59 6.46
N ALA A 45 27.03 -10.69 5.17
CA ALA A 45 27.75 -11.50 4.20
C ALA A 45 29.14 -10.92 3.82
N ARG A 46 29.34 -9.61 4.01
CA ARG A 46 30.62 -8.91 3.77
C ARG A 46 31.54 -8.87 5.00
N LYS A 47 31.09 -9.40 6.14
CA LYS A 47 31.83 -9.44 7.41
C LYS A 47 32.47 -10.80 7.60
#